data_AF-A0A182Q073-F1
#
_entry.id   AF-A0A182Q073-F1
#
_cell.length_a   1.000
_cell.length_b   1.000
_cell.length_c   1.000
_cell.angle_alpha   90.00
_cell.angle_beta   90.00
_cell.angle_gamma   90.00
#
_symmetry.space_group_name_H-M   'P 1'
#
loop_
_entity.id
_entity.type
_entity.pdbx_description
1 polymer ?
#
loop_
_entity_poly.entity_id
_entity_poly.type
_entity_poly.pdbx_seq_one_letter_code
_entity_poly.pdbx_strand_id
1 'polypeptide(L)'
;MDATVDGRVAPDDDPPAANVTVPARQTSPQHLPPWNLTDNASQPASAIQRKSRTSERSKERADAEQQDGGGHYADDGGDPKGKGASDKLVVHLIIGFRDICVFTLVLPLGTLFVCFVSAYVFQPEEIHETHCRVYNIIPSISAITGVSPQRYLWRVSIALHIGPRFIIAFVYRNWYRAMLAGLNDPARVAKACRMINIVYWLNLVEISALCGVTYISNKENYPLHEKVFIIFMTTSLSYMLATLKLLKILQPDGPQTPNEESSLRYKQAFFALSIASTVGLILFFLKHRFLCQDLAFSWFALCEYIVASANMGFHCTTMLDFPTEHFLIAKNAKQYKRQQASLGWKLD
;
A
#
# COMPACT_ATOMS: atom_id res chain seq x y z
N MET A 1 -8.91 0.48 45.08
CA MET A 1 -9.92 0.12 46.09
C MET A 1 -9.72 -1.35 46.39
N ASP A 2 -9.12 -1.62 47.54
CA ASP A 2 -8.89 -2.96 48.08
C ASP A 2 -10.19 -3.63 48.52
N ALA A 3 -10.27 -4.95 48.35
CA ALA A 3 -10.88 -5.87 49.32
C ALA A 3 -10.51 -7.32 48.96
N THR A 4 -9.59 -7.88 49.74
CA THR A 4 -9.33 -9.32 49.90
C THR A 4 -10.41 -9.97 50.76
N VAL A 5 -10.94 -11.13 50.35
CA VAL A 5 -11.40 -12.21 51.27
C VAL A 5 -11.07 -13.57 50.63
N ASP A 6 -10.42 -14.39 51.45
CA ASP A 6 -9.87 -15.72 51.21
C ASP A 6 -10.92 -16.83 51.39
N GLY A 7 -10.68 -18.02 50.83
CA GLY A 7 -11.55 -19.19 51.03
C GLY A 7 -11.27 -20.37 50.10
N ARG A 8 -10.29 -21.21 50.46
CA ARG A 8 -10.10 -22.57 49.91
C ARG A 8 -10.90 -23.60 50.70
N VAL A 9 -11.64 -24.49 50.04
CA VAL A 9 -11.79 -25.94 50.38
C VAL A 9 -12.01 -26.73 49.07
N ALA A 10 -11.53 -27.99 49.09
CA ALA A 10 -11.20 -28.92 48.00
C ALA A 10 -12.41 -29.78 47.50
N PRO A 11 -12.20 -30.75 46.57
CA PRO A 11 -13.19 -31.31 45.65
C PRO A 11 -13.82 -32.62 46.15
N ASP A 12 -15.02 -32.96 45.67
CA ASP A 12 -15.60 -34.31 45.80
C ASP A 12 -16.48 -34.68 44.57
N ASP A 13 -16.10 -35.82 43.98
CA ASP A 13 -16.90 -36.97 43.52
C ASP A 13 -17.89 -36.90 42.32
N ASP A 14 -17.45 -37.53 41.21
CA ASP A 14 -18.27 -38.29 40.24
C ASP A 14 -18.86 -39.56 40.88
N PRO A 15 -20.06 -40.06 40.50
CA PRO A 15 -20.19 -41.14 39.48
C PRO A 15 -21.62 -41.26 38.83
N PRO A 16 -21.99 -42.33 38.08
CA PRO A 16 -21.26 -43.25 37.21
C PRO A 16 -21.80 -43.31 35.76
N ALA A 17 -21.04 -44.00 34.90
CA ALA A 17 -21.34 -44.37 33.52
C ALA A 17 -22.60 -45.24 33.33
N ALA A 18 -23.32 -45.01 32.23
CA ALA A 18 -24.29 -45.94 31.67
C ALA A 18 -23.87 -46.36 30.24
N ASN A 19 -23.48 -47.64 30.13
CA ASN A 19 -23.32 -48.39 28.90
C ASN A 19 -24.67 -48.54 28.19
N VAL A 20 -24.78 -48.19 26.91
CA VAL A 20 -25.73 -48.86 25.99
C VAL A 20 -25.06 -49.09 24.63
N THR A 21 -25.23 -50.34 24.22
CA THR A 21 -24.61 -51.11 23.16
C THR A 21 -25.08 -50.72 21.74
N VAL A 22 -24.15 -50.84 20.80
CA VAL A 22 -24.33 -50.85 19.33
C VAL A 22 -25.21 -52.03 18.87
N PRO A 23 -25.88 -51.93 17.71
CA PRO A 23 -25.75 -53.03 16.75
C PRO A 23 -25.25 -52.55 15.38
N ALA A 24 -24.29 -53.31 14.88
CA ALA A 24 -23.70 -53.21 13.56
C ALA A 24 -24.68 -53.68 12.49
N ARG A 25 -24.59 -53.08 11.29
CA ARG A 25 -24.96 -53.78 10.05
C ARG A 25 -23.88 -53.56 9.00
N GLN A 26 -23.15 -54.63 8.72
CA GLN A 26 -22.28 -54.80 7.57
C GLN A 26 -23.11 -54.91 6.28
N THR A 27 -22.61 -54.32 5.19
CA THR A 27 -22.48 -54.98 3.88
C THR A 27 -21.40 -54.24 3.07
N SER A 28 -20.31 -54.95 2.76
CA SER A 28 -19.26 -54.58 1.79
C SER A 28 -19.70 -54.95 0.34
N PRO A 29 -18.80 -55.00 -0.66
CA PRO A 29 -18.36 -53.89 -1.50
C PRO A 29 -18.72 -54.13 -2.99
N GLN A 30 -18.73 -53.10 -3.83
CA GLN A 30 -18.71 -53.30 -5.29
C GLN A 30 -17.55 -52.56 -5.96
N HIS A 31 -16.92 -53.33 -6.82
CA HIS A 31 -15.70 -53.10 -7.60
C HIS A 31 -15.84 -52.03 -8.69
N LEU A 32 -14.68 -51.44 -9.01
CA LEU A 32 -14.30 -50.59 -10.15
C LEU A 32 -14.68 -51.16 -11.53
N PRO A 33 -14.64 -50.34 -12.61
CA PRO A 33 -13.41 -50.27 -13.41
C PRO A 33 -12.96 -48.83 -13.82
N PRO A 34 -11.69 -48.67 -14.22
CA PRO A 34 -11.09 -47.40 -14.62
C PRO A 34 -11.22 -47.14 -16.14
N TRP A 35 -11.14 -45.89 -16.57
CA TRP A 35 -10.88 -45.56 -17.97
C TRP A 35 -9.68 -44.63 -18.12
N ASN A 36 -8.85 -45.03 -19.07
CA ASN A 36 -7.50 -44.60 -19.40
C ASN A 36 -7.42 -43.21 -20.05
N LEU A 37 -6.20 -42.66 -19.91
CA LEU A 37 -5.50 -41.81 -20.86
C LEU A 37 -5.84 -42.08 -22.33
N THR A 38 -6.10 -41.00 -23.07
CA THR A 38 -5.62 -40.86 -24.45
C THR A 38 -5.05 -39.47 -24.67
N ASP A 39 -3.81 -39.49 -25.18
CA ASP A 39 -3.12 -38.40 -25.83
C ASP A 39 -3.97 -37.76 -26.95
N ASN A 40 -3.87 -36.44 -27.10
CA ASN A 40 -3.75 -35.91 -28.45
C ASN A 40 -3.00 -34.58 -28.47
N ALA A 41 -1.76 -34.68 -28.94
CA ALA A 41 -0.98 -33.58 -29.44
C ALA A 41 -1.59 -33.08 -30.77
N SER A 42 -1.75 -31.77 -30.90
CA SER A 42 -1.72 -31.11 -32.22
C SER A 42 -1.39 -29.62 -32.08
N GLN A 43 -0.19 -29.28 -32.57
CA GLN A 43 0.32 -27.98 -33.00
C GLN A 43 0.89 -28.20 -34.43
N PRO A 44 1.32 -27.20 -35.20
CA PRO A 44 0.83 -25.81 -35.36
C PRO A 44 0.87 -25.34 -36.86
N ALA A 45 0.28 -24.18 -37.18
CA ALA A 45 0.66 -23.27 -38.29
C ALA A 45 -0.21 -21.99 -38.14
N SER A 46 0.24 -20.74 -38.14
CA SER A 46 1.23 -19.99 -38.94
C SER A 46 1.61 -18.73 -38.12
N ALA A 47 2.87 -18.31 -37.93
CA ALA A 47 3.86 -17.76 -38.88
C ALA A 47 3.46 -16.41 -39.52
N ILE A 48 3.63 -15.29 -38.78
CA ILE A 48 4.01 -13.99 -39.35
C ILE A 48 5.16 -13.40 -38.52
N GLN A 49 6.28 -13.20 -39.20
CA GLN A 49 7.58 -12.69 -38.79
C GLN A 49 7.54 -11.19 -38.46
N ARG A 50 8.12 -10.77 -37.33
CA ARG A 50 8.76 -9.44 -37.24
C ARG A 50 9.98 -9.45 -36.31
N LYS A 51 11.14 -9.52 -36.98
CA LYS A 51 12.52 -9.22 -36.60
C LYS A 51 12.79 -8.70 -35.18
N SER A 52 13.64 -9.46 -34.49
CA SER A 52 14.53 -9.06 -33.40
C SER A 52 15.46 -7.91 -33.80
N ARG A 53 15.70 -6.97 -32.87
CA ARG A 53 16.80 -6.00 -32.97
C ARG A 53 17.41 -5.79 -31.58
N THR A 54 18.13 -6.80 -31.11
CA THR A 54 19.21 -6.67 -30.13
C THR A 54 20.51 -6.62 -30.91
N SER A 55 21.10 -5.43 -31.05
CA SER A 55 22.53 -5.17 -31.27
C SER A 55 22.67 -3.74 -31.81
N GLU A 56 22.85 -2.77 -30.91
CA GLU A 56 23.41 -1.45 -31.22
C GLU A 56 23.85 -0.81 -29.90
N ARG A 57 24.83 -1.45 -29.25
CA ARG A 57 25.58 -0.87 -28.12
C ARG A 57 26.95 -1.50 -28.05
N SER A 58 27.82 -1.21 -29.02
CA SER A 58 29.25 -1.53 -29.00
C SER A 58 29.97 -0.87 -30.19
N LYS A 59 30.07 0.47 -30.23
CA LYS A 59 31.14 1.21 -30.94
C LYS A 59 30.90 2.71 -30.80
N GLU A 60 31.44 3.30 -29.74
CA GLU A 60 31.85 4.70 -29.67
C GLU A 60 32.65 4.87 -28.37
N ARG A 61 33.82 4.22 -28.35
CA ARG A 61 34.87 4.45 -27.36
C ARG A 61 36.20 4.03 -27.96
N ALA A 62 36.72 4.87 -28.83
CA ALA A 62 38.12 4.99 -29.23
C ALA A 62 38.12 6.03 -30.34
N ASP A 63 38.71 7.20 -30.05
CA ASP A 63 39.38 8.10 -31.00
C ASP A 63 39.36 9.52 -30.42
N ALA A 64 40.43 9.84 -29.70
CA ALA A 64 41.12 11.15 -29.71
C ALA A 64 42.10 11.18 -28.53
N GLU A 65 43.18 10.42 -28.66
CA GLU A 65 44.39 10.61 -27.87
C GLU A 65 45.46 11.22 -28.80
N GLN A 66 46.07 12.30 -28.30
CA GLN A 66 47.38 12.85 -28.67
C GLN A 66 47.62 13.36 -30.10
N GLN A 67 47.76 14.70 -30.18
CA GLN A 67 48.83 15.30 -30.96
C GLN A 67 49.61 16.29 -30.08
N ASP A 68 50.92 16.06 -30.05
CA ASP A 68 51.97 16.76 -29.33
C ASP A 68 52.73 17.70 -30.29
N GLY A 69 53.33 18.76 -29.73
CA GLY A 69 54.60 19.33 -30.22
C GLY A 69 54.58 20.65 -31.02
N GLY A 70 55.07 21.73 -30.40
CA GLY A 70 55.75 22.85 -31.08
C GLY A 70 55.53 24.23 -30.46
N GLY A 71 56.49 24.74 -29.67
CA GLY A 71 56.37 26.01 -28.93
C GLY A 71 57.12 27.22 -29.50
N HIS A 72 56.82 28.43 -28.98
CA HIS A 72 57.77 29.53 -28.78
C HIS A 72 57.19 30.64 -27.87
N TYR A 73 58.08 31.40 -27.24
CA TYR A 73 57.93 32.29 -26.07
C TYR A 73 57.28 33.67 -26.29
N ALA A 74 56.81 34.27 -25.16
CA ALA A 74 56.71 35.69 -24.74
C ALA A 74 55.29 36.02 -24.20
N ASP A 75 55.08 36.09 -22.89
CA ASP A 75 55.33 37.21 -21.95
C ASP A 75 54.22 38.28 -21.93
N ASP A 76 53.90 38.65 -20.69
CA ASP A 76 53.21 39.84 -20.18
C ASP A 76 51.67 39.87 -19.94
N GLY A 77 51.34 40.16 -18.68
CA GLY A 77 50.25 41.04 -18.24
C GLY A 77 48.79 40.58 -18.28
N GLY A 78 48.23 40.23 -17.10
CA GLY A 78 46.80 40.46 -16.80
C GLY A 78 46.07 39.40 -15.96
N ASP A 79 45.97 39.60 -14.65
CA ASP A 79 44.97 38.96 -13.75
C ASP A 79 43.54 39.47 -14.12
N PRO A 80 42.38 38.83 -13.78
CA PRO A 80 42.14 37.70 -12.87
C PRO A 80 41.22 36.60 -13.43
N LYS A 81 41.39 35.32 -13.01
CA LYS A 81 40.30 34.31 -12.94
C LYS A 81 40.81 32.93 -12.47
N GLY A 82 40.90 32.77 -11.15
CA GLY A 82 41.05 31.47 -10.50
C GLY A 82 39.75 30.67 -10.49
N LYS A 83 39.56 29.84 -11.52
CA LYS A 83 38.83 28.55 -11.53
C LYS A 83 37.46 28.51 -10.84
N GLY A 84 36.43 28.88 -11.58
CA GLY A 84 35.09 28.34 -11.37
C GLY A 84 35.10 26.84 -11.71
N ALA A 85 35.22 25.98 -10.70
CA ALA A 85 34.88 24.59 -10.85
C ALA A 85 33.41 24.52 -11.31
N SER A 86 33.17 24.05 -12.54
CA SER A 86 31.83 23.66 -12.95
C SER A 86 31.43 22.49 -12.06
N ASP A 87 30.72 22.80 -10.98
CA ASP A 87 30.16 21.84 -10.02
C ASP A 87 29.16 20.95 -10.76
N LYS A 88 29.67 19.90 -11.42
CA LYS A 88 28.85 18.93 -12.16
C LYS A 88 27.79 18.36 -11.21
N LEU A 89 26.53 18.38 -11.65
CA LEU A 89 25.43 17.70 -10.97
C LEU A 89 25.74 16.20 -10.95
N VAL A 90 26.06 15.66 -9.77
CA VAL A 90 26.28 14.22 -9.60
C VAL A 90 24.99 13.60 -9.13
N VAL A 91 24.38 12.79 -10.00
CA VAL A 91 23.16 12.05 -9.70
C VAL A 91 23.52 10.70 -9.10
N HIS A 92 23.01 10.42 -7.90
CA HIS A 92 23.26 9.18 -7.18
C HIS A 92 22.11 8.16 -7.31
N LEU A 93 20.86 8.63 -7.45
CA LEU A 93 19.69 7.76 -7.57
C LEU A 93 18.57 8.44 -8.37
N ILE A 94 18.00 7.73 -9.34
CA ILE A 94 16.78 8.10 -10.04
C ILE A 94 15.81 6.93 -9.93
N ILE A 95 14.65 7.15 -9.33
CA ILE A 95 13.57 6.14 -9.27
C ILE A 95 12.30 6.79 -9.82
N GLY A 96 11.57 6.09 -10.69
CA GLY A 96 10.25 6.55 -11.16
C GLY A 96 9.26 6.59 -10.00
N PHE A 97 8.54 7.69 -9.84
CA PHE A 97 7.52 7.80 -8.79
C PHE A 97 6.45 6.72 -8.92
N ARG A 98 6.10 6.40 -10.18
CA ARG A 98 5.21 5.30 -10.53
C ARG A 98 5.68 3.95 -9.97
N ASP A 99 6.97 3.64 -10.04
CA ASP A 99 7.51 2.36 -9.58
C ASP A 99 7.45 2.24 -8.05
N ILE A 100 7.67 3.36 -7.35
CA ILE A 100 7.50 3.44 -5.89
C ILE A 100 6.05 3.15 -5.51
N CYS A 101 5.08 3.75 -6.22
CA CYS A 101 3.67 3.52 -5.96
C CYS A 101 3.25 2.06 -6.25
N VAL A 102 3.70 1.48 -7.37
CA VAL A 102 3.46 0.06 -7.69
C VAL A 102 4.06 -0.84 -6.61
N PHE A 103 5.28 -0.57 -6.17
CA PHE A 103 5.93 -1.31 -5.09
C PHE A 103 5.09 -1.25 -3.80
N THR A 104 4.60 -0.06 -3.43
CA THR A 104 3.73 0.09 -2.25
C THR A 104 2.37 -0.58 -2.37
N LEU A 105 1.92 -0.91 -3.58
CA LEU A 105 0.68 -1.65 -3.79
C LEU A 105 0.91 -3.16 -3.78
N VAL A 106 1.85 -3.62 -4.62
CA VAL A 106 2.06 -5.05 -4.89
C VAL A 106 2.64 -5.76 -3.67
N LEU A 107 3.53 -5.11 -2.91
CA LEU A 107 4.15 -5.73 -1.74
C LEU A 107 3.12 -6.15 -0.67
N PRO A 108 2.26 -5.25 -0.13
CA PRO A 108 1.27 -5.65 0.86
C PRO A 108 0.19 -6.56 0.27
N LEU A 109 -0.26 -6.36 -0.97
CA LEU A 109 -1.26 -7.25 -1.58
C LEU A 109 -0.74 -8.67 -1.78
N GLY A 110 0.46 -8.81 -2.33
CA GLY A 110 1.11 -10.12 -2.52
C GLY A 110 1.36 -10.80 -1.18
N THR A 111 1.79 -10.04 -0.17
CA THR A 111 1.98 -10.59 1.18
C THR A 111 0.66 -11.04 1.79
N LEU A 112 -0.40 -10.23 1.68
CA LEU A 112 -1.74 -10.57 2.19
C LEU A 112 -2.26 -11.85 1.54
N PHE A 113 -2.08 -12.00 0.22
CA PHE A 113 -2.45 -13.22 -0.51
C PHE A 113 -1.68 -14.45 -0.01
N VAL A 114 -0.36 -14.34 0.17
CA VAL A 114 0.46 -15.43 0.73
C VAL A 114 0.03 -15.77 2.15
N CYS A 115 -0.22 -14.77 3.01
CA CYS A 115 -0.72 -14.98 4.36
C CYS A 115 -2.08 -15.68 4.35
N PHE A 116 -3.00 -15.26 3.47
CA PHE A 116 -4.32 -15.87 3.34
C PHE A 116 -4.21 -17.34 2.94
N VAL A 117 -3.53 -17.65 1.84
CA VAL A 117 -3.42 -19.03 1.33
C VAL A 117 -2.70 -19.93 2.33
N SER A 118 -1.57 -19.49 2.87
CA SER A 118 -0.79 -20.30 3.81
C SER A 118 -1.55 -20.53 5.13
N ALA A 119 -2.17 -19.49 5.70
CA ALA A 119 -2.92 -19.65 6.94
C ALA A 119 -4.16 -20.54 6.73
N TYR A 120 -4.85 -20.41 5.61
CA TYR A 120 -6.02 -21.23 5.28
C TYR A 120 -5.69 -22.71 5.13
N VAL A 121 -4.54 -23.04 4.51
CA VAL A 121 -4.11 -24.44 4.30
C VAL A 121 -3.54 -25.05 5.57
N PHE A 122 -2.68 -24.32 6.29
CA PHE A 122 -1.90 -24.89 7.39
C PHE A 122 -2.50 -24.67 8.77
N GLN A 123 -3.32 -23.63 8.96
CA GLN A 123 -3.83 -23.19 10.27
C GLN A 123 -5.33 -22.83 10.26
N PRO A 124 -6.22 -23.67 9.69
CA PRO A 124 -7.65 -23.34 9.55
C PRO A 124 -8.34 -23.14 10.91
N GLU A 125 -7.99 -23.92 11.92
CA GLU A 125 -8.62 -23.82 13.25
C GLU A 125 -8.31 -22.47 13.93
N GLU A 126 -7.07 -21.99 13.82
CA GLU A 126 -6.65 -20.76 14.49
C GLU A 126 -7.24 -19.49 13.88
N ILE A 127 -7.49 -19.49 12.56
CA ILE A 127 -7.96 -18.31 11.82
C ILE A 127 -9.49 -18.18 11.78
N HIS A 128 -10.21 -19.29 11.97
CA HIS A 128 -11.68 -19.29 12.08
C HIS A 128 -12.16 -19.20 13.54
N GLU A 129 -11.25 -19.29 14.51
CA GLU A 129 -11.57 -19.14 15.92
C GLU A 129 -12.08 -17.72 16.21
N THR A 130 -13.36 -17.64 16.59
CA THR A 130 -14.05 -16.40 16.97
C THR A 130 -14.69 -16.55 18.33
N HIS A 131 -15.05 -15.44 18.96
CA HIS A 131 -15.72 -15.42 20.27
C HIS A 131 -16.97 -16.32 20.33
N CYS A 132 -17.79 -16.28 19.27
CA CYS A 132 -19.02 -17.08 19.24
C CYS A 132 -18.82 -18.53 18.81
N ARG A 133 -17.63 -18.90 18.28
CA ARG A 133 -17.32 -20.25 17.76
C ARG A 133 -18.38 -20.79 16.78
N VAL A 134 -18.88 -19.91 15.92
CA VAL A 134 -19.89 -20.20 14.88
C VAL A 134 -19.25 -20.50 13.53
N TYR A 135 -20.00 -21.08 12.61
CA TYR A 135 -19.49 -21.46 11.30
C TYR A 135 -19.08 -20.22 10.48
N ASN A 136 -17.84 -20.23 9.99
CA ASN A 136 -17.24 -19.16 9.19
C ASN A 136 -16.33 -19.73 8.09
N ILE A 137 -16.30 -19.05 6.95
CA ILE A 137 -15.52 -19.47 5.76
C ILE A 137 -14.39 -18.47 5.47
N ILE A 138 -14.62 -17.18 5.71
CA ILE A 138 -13.66 -16.13 5.39
C ILE A 138 -13.07 -15.58 6.69
N PRO A 139 -11.78 -15.83 6.97
CA PRO A 139 -11.10 -15.28 8.13
C PRO A 139 -10.77 -13.80 7.92
N SER A 140 -10.75 -13.01 9.00
CA SER A 140 -10.36 -11.60 8.97
C SER A 140 -8.88 -11.42 8.61
N ILE A 141 -8.50 -10.25 8.09
CA ILE A 141 -7.10 -9.89 7.82
C ILE A 141 -6.27 -10.01 9.10
N SER A 142 -6.80 -9.49 10.20
CA SER A 142 -6.17 -9.57 11.52
C SER A 142 -5.94 -11.01 11.99
N ALA A 143 -6.82 -11.96 11.64
CA ALA A 143 -6.64 -13.37 11.99
C ALA A 143 -5.48 -14.01 11.18
N ILE A 144 -5.50 -13.87 9.85
CA ILE A 144 -4.48 -14.49 8.98
C ILE A 144 -3.10 -13.83 9.12
N THR A 145 -3.05 -12.56 9.56
CA THR A 145 -1.78 -11.84 9.82
C THR A 145 -1.38 -11.87 11.30
N GLY A 146 -2.21 -12.44 12.18
CA GLY A 146 -1.92 -12.60 13.61
C GLY A 146 -1.22 -13.92 13.94
N VAL A 147 -1.40 -14.95 13.10
CA VAL A 147 -0.81 -16.29 13.29
C VAL A 147 0.64 -16.35 12.80
N SER A 148 1.46 -17.23 13.41
CA SER A 148 2.86 -17.42 12.98
C SER A 148 2.97 -18.61 12.02
N PRO A 149 3.75 -18.51 10.93
CA PRO A 149 4.77 -17.48 10.62
C PRO A 149 4.27 -16.22 9.88
N GLN A 150 3.02 -16.17 9.44
CA GLN A 150 2.43 -15.13 8.59
C GLN A 150 2.55 -13.74 9.20
N ARG A 151 2.45 -13.63 10.53
CA ARG A 151 2.67 -12.40 11.31
C ARG A 151 4.01 -11.75 11.02
N TYR A 152 5.08 -12.53 10.92
CA TYR A 152 6.42 -11.98 10.65
C TYR A 152 6.53 -11.52 9.20
N LEU A 153 5.99 -12.31 8.27
CA LEU A 153 5.95 -11.94 6.86
C LEU A 153 5.18 -10.62 6.64
N TRP A 154 4.01 -10.50 7.29
CA TRP A 154 3.20 -9.28 7.25
C TRP A 154 3.92 -8.07 7.86
N ARG A 155 4.55 -8.22 9.03
CA ARG A 155 5.31 -7.15 9.69
C ARG A 155 6.47 -6.64 8.83
N VAL A 156 7.22 -7.54 8.17
CA VAL A 156 8.32 -7.16 7.26
C VAL A 156 7.78 -6.39 6.04
N SER A 157 6.70 -6.89 5.44
CA SER A 157 6.04 -6.24 4.30
C SER A 157 5.58 -4.82 4.64
N ILE A 158 4.91 -4.64 5.78
CA ILE A 158 4.46 -3.33 6.24
C ILE A 158 5.63 -2.41 6.61
N ALA A 159 6.71 -2.93 7.22
CA ALA A 159 7.91 -2.14 7.52
C ALA A 159 8.54 -1.56 6.24
N LEU A 160 8.66 -2.37 5.19
CA LEU A 160 9.18 -1.93 3.87
C LEU A 160 8.22 -0.97 3.15
N HIS A 161 6.92 -1.11 3.37
CA HIS A 161 5.87 -0.29 2.79
C HIS A 161 5.76 1.11 3.42
N ILE A 162 5.96 1.23 4.75
CA ILE A 162 5.75 2.49 5.50
C ILE A 162 6.69 3.61 5.04
N GLY A 163 7.97 3.32 4.81
CA GLY A 163 8.96 4.32 4.41
C GLY A 163 8.55 5.09 3.14
N PRO A 164 8.32 4.40 2.01
CA PRO A 164 7.80 5.00 0.78
C PRO A 164 6.51 5.80 0.97
N ARG A 165 5.57 5.31 1.80
CA ARG A 165 4.30 6.03 2.07
C ARG A 165 4.53 7.39 2.72
N PHE A 166 5.46 7.50 3.67
CA PHE A 166 5.80 8.79 4.27
C PHE A 166 6.42 9.76 3.26
N ILE A 167 7.26 9.26 2.35
CA ILE A 167 7.84 10.07 1.28
C ILE A 167 6.73 10.58 0.34
N ILE A 168 5.82 9.70 -0.09
CA ILE A 168 4.67 10.05 -0.93
C ILE A 168 3.80 11.13 -0.26
N ALA A 169 3.50 10.98 1.03
CA ALA A 169 2.72 11.97 1.78
C ALA A 169 3.39 13.36 1.79
N PHE A 170 4.72 13.41 1.91
CA PHE A 170 5.48 14.66 1.84
C PHE A 170 5.48 15.27 0.43
N VAL A 171 5.65 14.46 -0.61
CA VAL A 171 5.58 14.90 -2.01
C VAL A 171 4.21 15.51 -2.31
N TYR A 172 3.12 14.84 -1.92
CA TYR A 172 1.76 15.37 -2.07
C TYR A 172 1.55 16.72 -1.41
N ARG A 173 2.04 16.89 -0.19
CA ARG A 173 1.94 18.16 0.53
C ARG A 173 2.59 19.30 -0.26
N ASN A 174 3.74 19.05 -0.87
CA ASN A 174 4.45 20.05 -1.66
C ASN A 174 3.77 20.30 -3.00
N TRP A 175 3.26 19.25 -3.65
CA TRP A 175 2.50 19.38 -4.89
C TRP A 175 1.23 20.21 -4.72
N TYR A 176 0.43 19.92 -3.67
CA TYR A 176 -0.74 20.74 -3.36
C TYR A 176 -0.39 22.20 -3.06
N ARG A 177 0.77 22.45 -2.42
CA ARG A 177 1.25 23.82 -2.18
C ARG A 177 1.66 24.53 -3.46
N ALA A 178 2.28 23.83 -4.41
CA ALA A 178 2.64 24.41 -5.70
C ALA A 178 1.38 24.85 -6.46
N MET A 179 0.31 24.07 -6.37
CA MET A 179 -0.97 24.39 -7.01
C MET A 179 -1.68 25.61 -6.40
N LEU A 180 -1.32 26.05 -5.19
CA LEU A 180 -1.84 27.30 -4.61
C LEU A 180 -1.46 28.53 -5.43
N ALA A 181 -0.35 28.49 -6.19
CA ALA A 181 0.10 29.60 -7.02
C ALA A 181 -0.90 29.93 -8.15
N GLY A 182 -1.76 28.98 -8.54
CA GLY A 182 -2.80 29.20 -9.54
C GLY A 182 -4.09 29.81 -8.98
N LEU A 183 -4.19 30.05 -7.67
CA LEU A 183 -5.39 30.60 -7.03
C LEU A 183 -5.25 32.11 -6.80
N ASN A 184 -6.22 32.88 -7.32
CA ASN A 184 -6.23 34.34 -7.20
C ASN A 184 -6.94 34.86 -5.94
N ASP A 185 -7.81 34.06 -5.31
CA ASP A 185 -8.60 34.45 -4.14
C ASP A 185 -7.86 34.17 -2.82
N PRO A 186 -7.48 35.21 -2.03
CA PRO A 186 -6.76 35.03 -0.76
C PRO A 186 -7.50 34.20 0.28
N ALA A 187 -8.84 34.30 0.35
CA ALA A 187 -9.63 33.54 1.31
C ALA A 187 -9.60 32.05 0.99
N ARG A 188 -9.69 31.71 -0.30
CA ARG A 188 -9.56 30.33 -0.78
C ARG A 188 -8.16 29.77 -0.54
N VAL A 189 -7.11 30.56 -0.78
CA VAL A 189 -5.73 30.15 -0.50
C VAL A 189 -5.55 29.80 0.98
N ALA A 190 -6.05 30.64 1.89
CA ALA A 190 -5.97 30.37 3.33
C ALA A 190 -6.71 29.07 3.71
N LYS A 191 -7.90 28.83 3.14
CA LYS A 191 -8.67 27.60 3.33
C LYS A 191 -7.94 26.37 2.79
N ALA A 192 -7.37 26.46 1.59
CA ALA A 192 -6.60 25.41 0.96
C ALA A 192 -5.35 25.06 1.79
N CYS A 193 -4.59 26.06 2.25
CA CYS A 193 -3.45 25.86 3.16
C CYS A 193 -3.82 25.06 4.41
N ARG A 194 -4.96 25.39 5.04
CA ARG A 194 -5.45 24.65 6.21
C ARG A 194 -5.80 23.21 5.85
N MET A 195 -6.52 23.01 4.75
CA MET A 195 -6.91 21.68 4.26
C MET A 195 -5.68 20.82 3.89
N ILE A 196 -4.64 21.40 3.27
CA ILE A 196 -3.39 20.71 2.95
C ILE A 196 -2.73 20.17 4.22
N ASN A 197 -2.65 20.98 5.28
CA ASN A 197 -2.08 20.51 6.55
C ASN A 197 -2.95 19.42 7.19
N ILE A 198 -4.28 19.54 7.14
CA ILE A 198 -5.20 18.50 7.65
C ILE A 198 -5.00 17.19 6.89
N VAL A 199 -5.00 17.22 5.55
CA VAL A 199 -4.79 16.04 4.69
C VAL A 199 -3.43 15.40 4.99
N TYR A 200 -2.38 16.20 5.13
CA TYR A 200 -1.05 15.70 5.47
C TYR A 200 -1.03 14.98 6.83
N TRP A 201 -1.56 15.59 7.88
CA TRP A 201 -1.60 14.98 9.22
C TRP A 201 -2.49 13.73 9.27
N LEU A 202 -3.65 13.75 8.60
CA LEU A 202 -4.50 12.58 8.51
C LEU A 202 -3.78 11.39 7.86
N ASN A 203 -3.02 11.64 6.78
CA ASN A 203 -2.22 10.61 6.13
C ASN A 203 -1.11 10.07 7.06
N LEU A 204 -0.42 10.94 7.80
CA LEU A 204 0.59 10.49 8.77
C LEU A 204 -0.01 9.62 9.88
N VAL A 205 -1.17 10.02 10.41
CA VAL A 205 -1.87 9.25 11.45
C VAL A 205 -2.37 7.93 10.88
N GLU A 206 -2.91 7.92 9.66
CA GLU A 206 -3.34 6.70 8.96
C GLU A 206 -2.18 5.71 8.80
N ILE A 207 -1.03 6.16 8.30
CA ILE A 207 0.18 5.32 8.14
C ILE A 207 0.66 4.80 9.50
N SER A 208 0.62 5.64 10.54
CA SER A 208 1.03 5.25 11.89
C SER A 208 0.06 4.24 12.51
N ALA A 209 -1.24 4.38 12.28
CA ALA A 209 -2.27 3.45 12.73
C ALA A 209 -2.18 2.11 11.98
N LEU A 210 -1.86 2.12 10.68
CA LEU A 210 -1.56 0.91 9.89
C LEU A 210 -0.36 0.15 10.46
N CYS A 211 0.69 0.87 10.89
CA CYS A 211 1.80 0.28 11.61
C CYS A 211 1.33 -0.34 12.93
N GLY A 212 0.57 0.42 13.73
CA GLY A 212 0.04 -0.04 15.01
C GLY A 212 -0.79 -1.33 14.90
N VAL A 213 -1.75 -1.40 13.98
CA VAL A 213 -2.61 -2.58 13.78
C VAL A 213 -1.81 -3.80 13.29
N THR A 214 -0.66 -3.59 12.66
CA THR A 214 0.24 -4.65 12.19
C THR A 214 1.13 -5.21 13.30
N TYR A 215 1.63 -4.34 14.18
CA TYR A 215 2.56 -4.75 15.23
C TYR A 215 1.85 -5.23 16.49
N ILE A 216 0.69 -4.65 16.83
CA ILE A 216 -0.13 -5.10 17.95
C ILE A 216 -1.07 -6.16 17.40
N SER A 217 -0.76 -7.45 17.58
CA SER A 217 -1.62 -8.52 17.07
C SER A 217 -2.92 -8.60 17.88
N ASN A 218 -4.01 -8.96 17.22
CA ASN A 218 -5.28 -9.30 17.86
C ASN A 218 -5.15 -10.47 18.86
N LYS A 219 -4.21 -11.41 18.65
CA LYS A 219 -3.90 -12.50 19.59
C LYS A 219 -3.08 -12.03 20.80
N GLU A 220 -2.30 -10.96 20.66
CA GLU A 220 -1.46 -10.40 21.74
C GLU A 220 -2.26 -9.46 22.66
N ASN A 221 -3.03 -8.54 22.08
CA ASN A 221 -3.84 -7.58 22.84
C ASN A 221 -5.05 -7.15 22.01
N TYR A 222 -6.13 -7.93 22.11
CA TYR A 222 -7.36 -7.65 21.36
C TYR A 222 -7.95 -6.25 21.65
N PRO A 223 -8.14 -5.80 22.91
CA PRO A 223 -8.71 -4.48 23.17
C PRO A 223 -7.92 -3.34 22.54
N LEU A 224 -6.59 -3.38 22.61
CA LEU A 224 -5.76 -2.35 22.00
C LEU A 224 -5.79 -2.42 20.48
N HIS A 225 -5.69 -3.63 19.91
CA HIS A 225 -5.77 -3.85 18.46
C HIS A 225 -7.08 -3.29 17.88
N GLU A 226 -8.22 -3.57 18.52
CA GLU A 226 -9.53 -3.06 18.13
C GLU A 226 -9.55 -1.52 18.10
N LYS A 227 -9.03 -0.85 19.14
CA LYS A 227 -8.98 0.62 19.17
C LYS A 227 -8.08 1.19 18.08
N VAL A 228 -6.91 0.61 17.85
CA VAL A 228 -6.00 1.06 16.78
C VAL A 228 -6.60 0.84 15.40
N PHE A 229 -7.31 -0.27 15.19
CA PHE A 229 -8.06 -0.54 13.97
C PHE A 229 -9.15 0.53 13.73
N ILE A 230 -9.91 0.92 14.77
CA ILE A 230 -10.89 2.00 14.66
C ILE A 230 -10.23 3.34 14.29
N ILE A 231 -9.06 3.65 14.88
CA ILE A 231 -8.29 4.85 14.54
C ILE A 231 -7.86 4.80 13.07
N PHE A 232 -7.32 3.67 12.58
CA PHE A 232 -6.97 3.49 11.18
C PHE A 232 -8.17 3.72 10.26
N MET A 233 -9.32 3.11 10.55
CA MET A 233 -10.54 3.22 9.75
C MET A 233 -11.05 4.66 9.67
N THR A 234 -11.20 5.32 10.82
CA THR A 234 -11.71 6.70 10.91
C THR A 234 -10.77 7.71 10.25
N THR A 235 -9.46 7.55 10.43
CA THR A 235 -8.44 8.43 9.83
C THR A 235 -8.30 8.22 8.33
N SER A 236 -8.33 6.99 7.83
CA SER A 236 -8.35 6.65 6.40
C SER A 236 -9.56 7.28 5.69
N LEU A 237 -10.77 7.10 6.23
CA LEU A 237 -11.98 7.69 5.63
C LEU A 237 -11.95 9.23 5.65
N SER A 238 -11.46 9.80 6.75
CA SER A 238 -11.29 11.25 6.89
C SER A 238 -10.25 11.78 5.90
N TYR A 239 -9.14 11.07 5.69
CA TYR A 239 -8.11 11.40 4.72
C TYR A 239 -8.65 11.39 3.29
N MET A 240 -9.39 10.34 2.90
CA MET A 240 -10.01 10.25 1.58
C MET A 240 -10.99 11.40 1.33
N LEU A 241 -11.87 11.68 2.30
CA LEU A 241 -12.83 12.78 2.21
C LEU A 241 -12.11 14.14 2.14
N ALA A 242 -11.14 14.38 3.02
CA ALA A 242 -10.39 15.62 3.07
C ALA A 242 -9.61 15.85 1.77
N THR A 243 -9.06 14.80 1.18
CA THR A 243 -8.37 14.84 -0.12
C THR A 243 -9.33 15.23 -1.24
N LEU A 244 -10.51 14.60 -1.32
CA LEU A 244 -11.55 14.96 -2.31
C LEU A 244 -12.04 16.40 -2.14
N LYS A 245 -12.22 16.87 -0.90
CA LYS A 245 -12.60 18.26 -0.61
C LYS A 245 -11.49 19.24 -0.97
N LEU A 246 -10.24 18.89 -0.69
CA LEU A 246 -9.07 19.68 -1.03
C LEU A 246 -8.92 19.84 -2.54
N LEU A 247 -9.06 18.75 -3.31
CA LEU A 247 -9.02 18.80 -4.77
C LEU A 247 -10.11 19.71 -5.35
N LYS A 248 -11.34 19.67 -4.82
CA LYS A 248 -12.40 20.61 -5.22
C LYS A 248 -12.09 22.08 -4.93
N ILE A 249 -11.31 22.37 -3.89
CA ILE A 249 -10.91 23.75 -3.55
C ILE A 249 -9.79 24.22 -4.49
N LEU A 250 -8.83 23.34 -4.79
CA LEU A 250 -7.68 23.62 -5.63
C LEU A 250 -8.04 23.70 -7.12
N GLN A 251 -9.02 22.91 -7.57
CA GLN A 251 -9.45 22.81 -8.96
C GLN A 251 -10.93 23.19 -9.11
N PRO A 252 -11.28 24.49 -9.01
CA PRO A 252 -12.66 24.95 -9.07
C PRO A 252 -13.33 24.71 -10.42
N ASP A 253 -12.58 24.82 -11.51
CA ASP A 253 -13.04 24.62 -12.88
C ASP A 253 -12.98 23.13 -13.31
N GLY A 254 -12.62 22.25 -12.36
CA GLY A 254 -12.48 20.82 -12.57
C GLY A 254 -11.07 20.37 -12.99
N PRO A 255 -10.92 19.06 -13.24
CA PRO A 255 -9.66 18.46 -13.69
C PRO A 255 -9.18 19.08 -15.00
N GLN A 256 -7.89 19.37 -15.10
CA GLN A 256 -7.30 20.02 -16.28
C GLN A 256 -6.77 18.99 -17.29
N THR A 257 -6.51 17.76 -16.83
CA THR A 257 -5.99 16.68 -17.67
C THR A 257 -6.87 15.42 -17.61
N PRO A 258 -6.88 14.58 -18.66
CA PRO A 258 -7.61 13.30 -18.63
C PRO A 258 -7.16 12.36 -17.50
N ASN A 259 -5.89 12.44 -17.11
CA ASN A 259 -5.32 11.66 -16.02
C ASN A 259 -5.86 12.13 -14.66
N GLU A 260 -5.94 13.45 -14.45
CA GLU A 260 -6.54 14.04 -13.24
C GLU A 260 -8.04 13.71 -13.13
N GLU A 261 -8.77 13.73 -14.25
CA GLU A 261 -10.19 13.34 -14.26
C GLU A 261 -10.36 11.87 -13.87
N SER A 262 -9.58 10.98 -14.47
CA SER A 262 -9.58 9.56 -14.15
C SER A 262 -9.20 9.33 -12.68
N SER A 263 -8.15 9.99 -12.20
CA SER A 263 -7.71 9.97 -10.80
C SER A 263 -8.84 10.39 -9.84
N LEU A 264 -9.53 11.49 -10.13
CA LEU A 264 -10.65 11.97 -9.33
C LEU A 264 -11.81 10.96 -9.31
N ARG A 265 -12.16 10.37 -10.46
CA ARG A 265 -13.21 9.33 -10.55
C ARG A 265 -12.86 8.10 -9.73
N TYR A 266 -11.63 7.61 -9.80
CA TYR A 266 -11.18 6.48 -8.99
C TYR A 266 -11.17 6.81 -7.50
N LYS A 267 -10.68 7.99 -7.10
CA LYS A 267 -10.72 8.44 -5.69
C LYS A 267 -12.13 8.48 -5.14
N GLN A 268 -13.09 8.98 -5.92
CA GLN A 268 -14.52 8.99 -5.54
C GLN A 268 -15.09 7.57 -5.43
N ALA A 269 -14.78 6.69 -6.38
CA ALA A 269 -15.23 5.31 -6.35
C ALA A 269 -14.69 4.55 -5.13
N PHE A 270 -13.38 4.67 -4.85
CA PHE A 270 -12.77 4.05 -3.66
C PHE A 270 -13.31 4.61 -2.35
N PHE A 271 -13.58 5.92 -2.28
CA PHE A 271 -14.21 6.52 -1.12
C PHE A 271 -15.64 5.98 -0.90
N ALA A 272 -16.46 5.95 -1.95
CA ALA A 272 -17.83 5.42 -1.87
C ALA A 272 -17.85 3.94 -1.48
N LEU A 273 -16.96 3.14 -2.08
CA LEU A 273 -16.79 1.73 -1.74
C LEU A 273 -16.36 1.55 -0.28
N SER A 274 -15.39 2.35 0.19
CA SER A 274 -14.92 2.30 1.58
C SER A 274 -16.02 2.65 2.59
N ILE A 275 -16.87 3.64 2.29
CA ILE A 275 -18.01 4.00 3.14
C ILE A 275 -19.04 2.86 3.19
N ALA A 276 -19.45 2.34 2.03
CA ALA A 276 -20.42 1.25 1.95
C ALA A 276 -19.92 0.00 2.71
N SER A 277 -18.67 -0.38 2.49
CA SER A 277 -18.04 -1.51 3.18
C SER A 277 -17.82 -1.25 4.66
N THR A 278 -17.55 -0.02 5.10
CA THR A 278 -17.45 0.32 6.53
C THR A 278 -18.79 0.17 7.23
N VAL A 279 -19.89 0.60 6.61
CA VAL A 279 -21.24 0.37 7.15
C VAL A 279 -21.52 -1.13 7.27
N GLY A 280 -21.23 -1.90 6.22
CA GLY A 280 -21.35 -3.37 6.26
C GLY A 280 -20.52 -3.99 7.38
N LEU A 281 -19.24 -3.60 7.50
CA LEU A 281 -18.32 -4.04 8.54
C LEU A 281 -18.91 -3.81 9.94
N ILE A 282 -19.42 -2.62 10.23
CA ILE A 282 -20.02 -2.32 11.53
C ILE A 282 -21.26 -3.20 11.78
N LEU A 283 -22.17 -3.30 10.80
CA LEU A 283 -23.40 -4.09 10.94
C LEU A 283 -23.10 -5.57 11.22
N PHE A 284 -22.21 -6.17 10.44
CA PHE A 284 -21.83 -7.58 10.58
C PHE A 284 -21.03 -7.84 11.86
N PHE A 285 -20.19 -6.89 12.28
CA PHE A 285 -19.48 -6.97 13.56
C PHE A 285 -20.45 -6.99 14.75
N LEU A 286 -21.42 -6.08 14.79
CA LEU A 286 -22.43 -6.03 15.85
C LEU A 286 -23.31 -7.28 15.83
N LYS A 287 -23.72 -7.73 14.65
CA LYS A 287 -24.50 -8.96 14.46
C LYS A 287 -23.74 -10.21 14.95
N HIS A 288 -22.44 -10.32 14.67
CA HIS A 288 -21.62 -11.38 15.22
C HIS A 288 -21.51 -11.28 16.75
N ARG A 289 -21.24 -10.08 17.28
CA ARG A 289 -21.01 -9.86 18.71
C ARG A 289 -22.24 -10.12 19.59
N PHE A 290 -23.43 -9.72 19.13
CA PHE A 290 -24.66 -9.79 19.94
C PHE A 290 -25.56 -10.97 19.58
N LEU A 291 -25.62 -11.36 18.31
CA LEU A 291 -26.55 -12.38 17.84
C LEU A 291 -25.87 -13.71 17.51
N CYS A 292 -24.53 -13.77 17.51
CA CYS A 292 -23.73 -14.96 17.16
C CYS A 292 -24.29 -15.70 15.93
N GLN A 293 -24.63 -14.96 14.87
CA GLN A 293 -25.15 -15.59 13.65
C GLN A 293 -24.03 -16.22 12.83
N ASP A 294 -24.32 -17.38 12.24
CA ASP A 294 -23.43 -18.04 11.29
C ASP A 294 -23.06 -17.11 10.14
N LEU A 295 -21.81 -17.23 9.67
CA LEU A 295 -21.22 -16.44 8.60
C LEU A 295 -21.15 -14.92 8.84
N ALA A 296 -21.71 -14.38 9.94
CA ALA A 296 -21.66 -12.95 10.21
C ALA A 296 -20.22 -12.43 10.29
N PHE A 297 -19.30 -13.20 10.86
CA PHE A 297 -17.88 -12.84 10.89
C PHE A 297 -17.21 -12.94 9.52
N SER A 298 -17.65 -13.88 8.66
CA SER A 298 -17.18 -13.96 7.27
C SER A 298 -17.57 -12.74 6.43
N TRP A 299 -18.79 -12.23 6.62
CA TRP A 299 -19.23 -10.99 5.97
C TRP A 299 -18.50 -9.76 6.51
N PHE A 300 -18.23 -9.71 7.82
CA PHE A 300 -17.35 -8.71 8.42
C PHE A 300 -15.96 -8.73 7.76
N ALA A 301 -15.34 -9.91 7.67
CA ALA A 301 -14.03 -10.09 7.05
C ALA A 301 -14.03 -9.67 5.58
N LEU A 302 -15.06 -10.04 4.80
CA LEU A 302 -15.18 -9.59 3.41
C LEU A 302 -15.20 -8.06 3.30
N CYS A 303 -15.97 -7.37 4.16
CA CYS A 303 -15.98 -5.91 4.18
C CYS A 303 -14.60 -5.33 4.57
N GLU A 304 -13.88 -5.96 5.50
CA GLU A 304 -12.51 -5.59 5.87
C GLU A 304 -11.55 -5.69 4.66
N TYR A 305 -11.58 -6.78 3.89
CA TYR A 305 -10.79 -6.93 2.66
C TYR A 305 -11.11 -5.86 1.61
N ILE A 306 -12.40 -5.54 1.43
CA ILE A 306 -12.82 -4.51 0.48
C ILE A 306 -12.30 -3.13 0.91
N VAL A 307 -12.42 -2.77 2.19
CA VAL A 307 -11.90 -1.49 2.71
C VAL A 307 -10.38 -1.43 2.57
N ALA A 308 -9.66 -2.49 2.93
CA ALA A 308 -8.21 -2.54 2.80
C ALA A 308 -7.78 -2.37 1.34
N SER A 309 -8.44 -3.07 0.42
CA SER A 309 -8.16 -2.98 -1.02
C SER A 309 -8.51 -1.60 -1.58
N ALA A 310 -9.63 -1.00 -1.16
CA ALA A 310 -10.03 0.35 -1.56
C ALA A 310 -9.06 1.41 -1.03
N ASN A 311 -8.53 1.25 0.19
CA ASN A 311 -7.48 2.10 0.72
C ASN A 311 -6.21 2.03 -0.12
N MET A 312 -5.72 0.81 -0.41
CA MET A 312 -4.55 0.62 -1.27
C MET A 312 -4.78 1.21 -2.67
N GLY A 313 -5.96 0.97 -3.25
CA GLY A 313 -6.37 1.53 -4.54
C GLY A 313 -6.40 3.06 -4.54
N PHE A 314 -6.96 3.68 -3.48
CA PHE A 314 -6.98 5.14 -3.32
C PHE A 314 -5.56 5.72 -3.34
N HIS A 315 -4.63 5.13 -2.59
CA HIS A 315 -3.22 5.56 -2.59
C HIS A 315 -2.46 5.16 -3.86
N CYS A 316 -2.96 4.22 -4.66
CA CYS A 316 -2.40 3.88 -5.97
C CYS A 316 -2.82 4.89 -7.06
N THR A 317 -3.94 5.60 -6.90
CA THR A 317 -4.36 6.65 -7.86
C THR A 317 -3.31 7.74 -8.04
N THR A 318 -2.35 7.81 -7.12
CA THR A 318 -1.19 8.69 -7.16
C THR A 318 -0.29 8.49 -8.38
N MET A 319 -0.29 7.30 -8.98
CA MET A 319 0.40 7.01 -10.24
C MET A 319 -0.19 7.78 -11.42
N LEU A 320 -1.48 8.15 -11.34
CA LEU A 320 -2.17 8.93 -12.37
C LEU A 320 -1.91 10.43 -12.20
N ASP A 321 -1.72 10.88 -10.95
CA ASP A 321 -1.38 12.27 -10.64
C ASP A 321 0.06 12.62 -11.03
N PHE A 322 0.97 11.63 -11.00
CA PHE A 322 2.40 11.80 -11.29
C PHE A 322 2.91 10.75 -12.31
N PRO A 323 2.57 10.88 -13.61
CA PRO A 323 2.91 9.88 -14.61
C PRO A 323 4.38 9.87 -15.04
N THR A 324 5.11 10.99 -14.95
CA THR A 324 6.46 11.15 -15.51
C THR A 324 7.49 11.65 -14.51
N GLU A 325 7.09 11.85 -13.25
CA GLU A 325 7.94 12.40 -12.21
C GLU A 325 8.92 11.34 -11.68
N HIS A 326 10.15 11.78 -11.48
CA HIS A 326 11.24 10.96 -10.97
C HIS A 326 11.74 11.50 -9.64
N PHE A 327 11.96 10.59 -8.68
CA PHE A 327 12.67 10.90 -7.45
C PHE A 327 14.18 10.94 -7.73
N LEU A 328 14.79 12.11 -7.56
CA LEU A 328 16.20 12.38 -7.86
C LEU A 328 16.98 12.68 -6.57
N ILE A 329 17.99 11.88 -6.27
CA ILE A 329 19.02 12.22 -5.28
C ILE A 329 20.27 12.67 -6.02
N ALA A 330 20.64 13.95 -5.88
CA ALA A 330 21.82 14.51 -6.53
C ALA A 330 22.61 15.45 -5.61
N LYS A 331 23.94 15.44 -5.74
CA LYS A 331 24.85 16.40 -5.12
C LYS A 331 24.82 17.70 -5.92
N ASN A 332 24.87 18.85 -5.24
CA ASN A 332 24.79 20.21 -5.83
C ASN A 332 23.43 20.60 -6.45
N ALA A 333 22.34 19.89 -6.14
CA ALA A 333 21.00 20.19 -6.67
C ALA A 333 20.49 21.63 -6.39
N LYS A 334 20.96 22.27 -5.31
CA LYS A 334 20.59 23.67 -4.97
C LYS A 334 21.15 24.71 -5.94
N GLN A 335 22.32 24.48 -6.53
CA GLN A 335 22.93 25.40 -7.50
C GLN A 335 22.18 25.36 -8.84
N TYR A 336 21.73 24.18 -9.27
CA TYR A 336 20.95 24.01 -10.49
C TYR A 336 19.58 24.71 -10.42
N LYS A 337 18.90 24.64 -9.26
CA LYS A 337 17.62 25.34 -9.02
C LYS A 337 17.76 26.87 -9.13
N ARG A 338 18.92 27.42 -8.76
CA ARG A 338 19.24 28.86 -8.90
C ARG A 338 19.53 29.25 -10.35
N GLN A 339 20.26 28.42 -11.09
CA GLN A 339 20.60 28.65 -12.50
C GLN A 339 19.34 28.64 -13.39
N GLN A 340 18.41 27.72 -13.15
CA GLN A 340 17.17 27.65 -13.91
C GLN A 340 16.19 28.80 -13.59
N ALA A 341 16.18 29.29 -12.34
CA ALA A 341 15.42 30.48 -11.95
C ALA A 341 16.00 31.78 -12.55
N SER A 342 17.31 31.84 -12.83
CA SER A 342 17.95 32.98 -13.53
C SER A 342 17.85 32.93 -15.06
N LEU A 343 17.39 31.80 -15.63
CA LEU A 343 17.22 31.59 -17.07
C LEU A 343 15.75 31.63 -17.53
N GLY A 344 14.80 31.68 -16.59
CA GLY A 344 13.40 32.02 -16.90
C GLY A 344 13.27 33.53 -17.01
N TRP A 345 12.64 34.01 -18.10
CA TRP A 345 12.44 35.43 -18.48
C TRP A 345 13.56 36.08 -19.31
N LYS A 346 13.89 35.46 -20.45
CA LYS A 346 14.13 36.21 -21.68
C LYS A 346 13.39 35.51 -22.82
N LEU A 347 12.14 35.90 -23.03
CA LEU A 347 11.56 35.85 -24.38
C LEU A 347 12.09 37.10 -25.08
N ASP A 348 12.92 36.90 -26.10
CA ASP A 348 13.07 37.87 -27.20
C ASP A 348 11.91 37.66 -28.19
#